data_AF-E6M3E0-F1
#
_entry.id   AF-E6M3E0-F1
#
_cell.length_a   1.000
_cell.length_b   1.000
_cell.length_c   1.000
_cell.angle_alpha   90.00
_cell.angle_beta   90.00
_cell.angle_gamma   90.00
#
_symmetry.space_group_name_H-M   'P 1'
#
loop_
_entity.id
_entity.type
_entity.pdbx_description
1 polymer ?
#
loop_
_entity_poly.entity_id
_entity_poly.type
_entity_poly.pdbx_seq_one_letter_code
_entity_poly.pdbx_strand_id
1 'polypeptide(L)'
;MKAPSKQSWALMSVLLAAFWLLPLISMWISRLSDPNTKWFIALLFLAFPLLTIVLSVIDGARHGFGWWWLLAPFAGFLTTLFVYYNDSALIYGVAYSILGLIGTGIGACSQHE
;
A
#
# COMPACT_ATOMS: atom_id res chain seq x y z
N MET A 1 20.96 -2.32 -8.14
CA MET A 1 19.52 -2.54 -7.90
C MET A 1 18.81 -2.53 -9.25
N LYS A 2 17.88 -3.46 -9.51
CA LYS A 2 17.11 -3.50 -10.78
C LYS A 2 16.11 -2.34 -10.78
N ALA A 3 16.05 -1.58 -11.87
CA ALA A 3 15.05 -0.52 -12.03
C ALA A 3 13.63 -1.15 -12.19
N PRO A 4 12.55 -0.47 -11.76
CA PRO A 4 11.20 -1.00 -11.92
C PRO A 4 10.83 -1.09 -13.40
N SER A 5 10.10 -2.14 -13.78
CA SER A 5 9.51 -2.22 -15.12
C SER A 5 8.35 -1.22 -15.25
N LYS A 6 7.88 -0.97 -16.49
CA LYS A 6 6.67 -0.16 -16.72
C LYS A 6 5.46 -0.69 -15.94
N GLN A 7 5.37 -2.01 -15.80
CA GLN A 7 4.28 -2.65 -15.07
C GLN A 7 4.46 -2.54 -13.55
N SER A 8 5.69 -2.65 -13.04
CA SER A 8 5.98 -2.37 -11.62
C SER A 8 5.59 -0.94 -11.25
N TRP A 9 5.94 0.04 -12.11
CA TRP A 9 5.51 1.43 -11.96
C TRP A 9 3.99 1.57 -11.94
N ALA A 10 3.28 0.86 -12.81
CA ALA A 10 1.82 0.89 -12.83
C ALA A 10 1.22 0.35 -11.52
N LEU A 11 1.71 -0.78 -11.01
CA LEU A 11 1.24 -1.37 -9.74
C LEU A 11 1.51 -0.44 -8.55
N MET A 12 2.70 0.17 -8.48
CA MET A 12 3.02 1.17 -7.47
C MET A 12 2.12 2.40 -7.59
N SER A 13 1.86 2.87 -8.81
CA SER A 13 0.96 4.01 -9.04
C SER A 13 -0.48 3.72 -8.61
N VAL A 14 -0.96 2.48 -8.82
CA VAL A 14 -2.26 2.03 -8.31
C VAL A 14 -2.29 2.08 -6.78
N LEU A 15 -1.23 1.63 -6.12
CA LEU A 15 -1.12 1.71 -4.66
C LEU A 15 -1.13 3.17 -4.17
N LEU A 16 -0.36 4.05 -4.81
CA LEU A 16 -0.32 5.48 -4.49
C LEU A 16 -1.70 6.14 -4.66
N ALA A 17 -2.39 5.82 -5.75
CA ALA A 17 -3.76 6.29 -5.97
C ALA A 17 -4.71 5.77 -4.89
N ALA A 18 -4.60 4.51 -4.47
CA ALA A 18 -5.42 3.94 -3.42
C ALA A 18 -5.21 4.63 -2.06
N PHE A 19 -3.97 4.99 -1.70
CA PHE A 19 -3.68 5.76 -0.49
C PHE A 19 -4.39 7.11 -0.45
N TRP A 20 -4.61 7.75 -1.60
CA TRP A 20 -5.32 9.02 -1.68
C TRP A 20 -6.84 8.85 -1.80
N LEU A 21 -7.30 7.93 -2.64
CA LEU A 21 -8.72 7.77 -2.97
C LEU A 21 -9.51 7.09 -1.86
N LEU A 22 -8.96 6.07 -1.20
CA LEU A 22 -9.71 5.32 -0.19
C LEU A 22 -10.03 6.18 1.06
N PRO A 23 -9.13 7.03 1.59
CA PRO A 23 -9.46 7.95 2.67
C PRO A 23 -10.53 8.97 2.27
N LEU A 24 -10.46 9.50 1.04
CA LEU A 24 -11.48 10.42 0.51
C LEU A 24 -12.85 9.75 0.45
N ILE A 25 -12.93 8.54 -0.09
CA ILE A 25 -14.16 7.76 -0.15
C ILE A 25 -14.66 7.45 1.26
N SER A 26 -13.77 7.06 2.18
CA SER A 26 -14.09 6.82 3.59
C SER A 26 -14.69 8.06 4.27
N MET A 27 -14.15 9.25 4.04
CA MET A 27 -14.72 10.51 4.54
C MET A 27 -16.13 10.77 4.00
N TRP A 28 -16.36 10.47 2.72
CA TRP A 28 -17.68 10.63 2.11
C TRP A 28 -18.70 9.64 2.68
N ILE A 29 -18.34 8.34 2.76
CA ILE A 29 -19.21 7.28 3.32
C ILE A 29 -19.48 7.52 4.80
N SER A 30 -18.52 8.06 5.55
CA SER A 30 -18.69 8.37 6.98
C SER A 30 -19.84 9.36 7.23
N ARG A 31 -20.17 10.23 6.27
CA ARG A 31 -21.32 11.16 6.36
C ARG A 31 -22.67 10.45 6.23
N LEU A 32 -22.68 9.26 5.65
CA LEU A 32 -23.87 8.44 5.42
C LEU A 32 -23.98 7.27 6.41
N SER A 33 -22.98 7.10 7.28
CA SER A 33 -22.87 5.97 8.21
C SER A 33 -23.20 6.37 9.64
N ASP A 34 -23.39 5.38 10.53
CA ASP A 34 -23.45 5.62 11.96
C ASP A 34 -22.17 6.33 12.44
N PRO A 35 -22.27 7.40 13.26
CA PRO A 35 -21.12 8.16 13.76
C PRO A 35 -20.06 7.33 14.51
N ASN A 36 -20.43 6.15 15.02
CA ASN A 36 -19.52 5.24 15.70
C ASN A 36 -18.71 4.37 14.74
N THR A 37 -19.01 4.38 13.44
CA THR A 37 -18.32 3.58 12.43
C THR A 37 -16.92 4.13 12.17
N LYS A 38 -15.88 3.31 12.40
CA LYS A 38 -14.48 3.74 12.27
C LYS A 38 -13.83 3.27 10.97
N TRP A 39 -14.30 3.79 9.83
CA TRP A 39 -13.80 3.42 8.49
C TRP A 39 -12.29 3.58 8.32
N PHE A 40 -11.69 4.61 8.94
CA PHE A 40 -10.24 4.83 8.91
C PHE A 40 -9.42 3.71 9.56
N ILE A 41 -9.96 3.04 10.59
CA ILE A 41 -9.29 1.88 11.19
C ILE A 41 -9.28 0.71 10.20
N ALA A 42 -10.41 0.45 9.52
CA ALA A 42 -10.46 -0.59 8.50
C ALA A 42 -9.47 -0.32 7.35
N LEU A 43 -9.28 0.94 6.95
CA LEU A 43 -8.27 1.30 5.96
C LEU A 43 -6.85 0.97 6.43
N LEU A 44 -6.49 1.41 7.63
CA LEU A 44 -5.12 1.27 8.17
C LEU A 44 -4.73 -0.18 8.44
N PHE A 45 -5.66 -1.00 8.93
CA PHE A 45 -5.37 -2.36 9.40
C PHE A 45 -5.74 -3.45 8.40
N LEU A 46 -6.59 -3.16 7.42
CA LEU A 46 -7.05 -4.17 6.46
C LEU A 46 -6.78 -3.76 5.02
N ALA A 47 -7.36 -2.65 4.56
CA ALA A 47 -7.33 -2.33 3.13
C ALA A 47 -5.91 -2.05 2.62
N PHE A 48 -5.15 -1.17 3.30
CA PHE A 48 -3.80 -0.81 2.85
C PHE A 48 -2.77 -1.94 2.99
N PRO A 49 -2.72 -2.69 4.10
CA PRO A 49 -1.87 -3.89 4.19
C PRO A 49 -2.15 -4.88 3.05
N LEU A 50 -3.43 -5.22 2.83
CA LEU A 50 -3.81 -6.20 1.82
C LEU A 50 -3.47 -5.72 0.41
N LEU A 51 -3.78 -4.46 0.07
CA LEU A 51 -3.42 -3.90 -1.24
C LEU A 51 -1.91 -3.92 -1.46
N THR A 52 -1.14 -3.55 -0.44
CA THR A 52 0.33 -3.54 -0.54
C THR A 52 0.87 -4.96 -0.77
N ILE A 53 0.37 -5.95 -0.02
CA ILE A 53 0.77 -7.35 -0.19
C ILE A 53 0.36 -7.86 -1.57
N VAL A 54 -0.91 -7.73 -1.97
CA VAL A 54 -1.42 -8.26 -3.24
C VAL A 54 -0.65 -7.69 -4.43
N LEU A 55 -0.49 -6.37 -4.48
CA LEU A 55 0.19 -5.72 -5.61
C LEU A 55 1.69 -6.05 -5.64
N SER A 56 2.34 -6.16 -4.49
CA SER A 56 3.77 -6.53 -4.42
C SER A 56 4.02 -7.99 -4.74
N VAL A 57 3.15 -8.92 -4.35
CA VAL A 57 3.20 -10.33 -4.76
C VAL A 57 3.04 -10.44 -6.27
N ILE A 58 2.08 -9.74 -6.87
CA ILE A 58 1.88 -9.71 -8.32
C ILE A 58 3.15 -9.18 -9.04
N ASP A 59 3.76 -8.12 -8.53
CA ASP A 59 4.98 -7.57 -9.11
C ASP A 59 6.16 -8.54 -8.96
N GLY A 60 6.31 -9.12 -7.76
CA GLY A 60 7.32 -10.13 -7.44
C GLY A 60 7.24 -11.35 -8.36
N ALA A 61 6.02 -11.86 -8.61
CA ALA A 61 5.78 -13.01 -9.48
C ALA A 61 6.07 -12.75 -10.96
N ARG A 62 6.04 -11.48 -11.40
CA ARG A 62 6.28 -11.09 -12.80
C ARG A 62 7.69 -10.62 -13.08
N HIS A 63 8.36 -10.01 -12.11
CA HIS A 63 9.63 -9.29 -12.34
C HIS A 63 10.77 -9.67 -11.40
N GLY A 64 10.50 -10.54 -10.41
CA GLY A 64 11.41 -10.95 -9.36
C GLY A 64 11.38 -9.97 -8.18
N PHE A 65 12.33 -10.15 -7.25
CA PHE A 65 12.39 -9.34 -6.04
C PHE A 65 12.56 -7.83 -6.36
N GLY A 66 11.73 -6.98 -5.75
CA GLY A 66 11.60 -5.57 -6.11
C GLY A 66 11.84 -4.62 -4.94
N TRP A 67 13.09 -4.15 -4.78
CA TRP A 67 13.48 -3.22 -3.69
C TRP A 67 12.67 -1.90 -3.64
N TRP A 68 12.12 -1.46 -4.76
CA TRP A 68 11.32 -0.24 -4.85
C TRP A 68 10.01 -0.31 -4.07
N TRP A 69 9.56 -1.51 -3.70
CA TRP A 69 8.44 -1.72 -2.76
C TRP A 69 8.75 -1.34 -1.31
N LEU A 70 10.01 -1.03 -0.98
CA LEU A 70 10.33 -0.34 0.27
C LEU A 70 9.93 1.15 0.20
N LEU A 71 10.09 1.78 -0.97
CA LEU A 71 9.92 3.24 -1.11
C LEU A 71 8.49 3.62 -1.47
N ALA A 72 7.86 2.85 -2.38
CA ALA A 72 6.54 3.22 -2.90
C ALA A 72 5.43 3.26 -1.82
N PRO A 73 5.28 2.26 -0.93
CA PRO A 73 4.27 2.33 0.12
C PRO A 73 4.55 3.43 1.13
N PHE A 74 5.82 3.61 1.55
CA PHE A 74 6.22 4.67 2.46
C PHE A 74 5.91 6.05 1.87
N ALA A 75 6.35 6.33 0.66
CA ALA A 75 6.15 7.63 0.02
C ALA A 75 4.65 7.90 -0.20
N GLY A 76 3.90 6.91 -0.69
CA GLY A 76 2.46 7.03 -0.89
C GLY A 76 1.74 7.38 0.42
N PHE A 77 1.99 6.62 1.49
CA PHE A 77 1.37 6.86 2.79
C PHE A 77 1.86 8.15 3.46
N LEU A 78 3.15 8.48 3.35
CA LEU A 78 3.71 9.70 3.93
C LEU A 78 3.05 10.95 3.35
N THR A 79 2.76 10.97 2.04
CA THR A 79 2.07 12.12 1.43
C THR A 79 0.64 12.30 1.93
N THR A 80 -0.03 11.22 2.33
CA THR A 80 -1.42 11.27 2.82
C THR A 80 -1.51 11.46 4.33
N LEU A 81 -0.43 11.15 5.07
CA LEU A 81 -0.31 11.34 6.51
C LEU A 81 -0.73 12.75 6.92
N PHE A 82 -0.16 13.77 6.25
CA PHE A 82 -0.38 15.19 6.57
C PHE A 82 -1.78 15.72 6.21
N VAL A 83 -2.60 14.91 5.54
CA VAL A 83 -3.94 15.31 5.08
C VAL A 83 -5.04 14.57 5.84
N TYR A 84 -4.90 13.26 6.05
CA TYR A 84 -5.99 12.43 6.60
C TYR A 84 -5.70 11.83 7.97
N TYR A 85 -4.45 11.81 8.41
CA TYR A 85 -4.01 11.07 9.58
C TYR A 85 -3.27 11.97 10.58
N ASN A 86 -2.99 11.43 11.75
CA ASN A 86 -2.12 12.07 12.72
C ASN A 86 -0.68 11.53 12.60
N ASP A 87 0.29 12.23 13.18
CA ASP A 87 1.71 11.85 13.10
C ASP A 87 2.01 10.46 13.68
N SER A 88 1.23 10.01 14.67
CA SER A 88 1.40 8.66 15.26
C SER A 88 1.13 7.53 14.26
N ALA A 89 0.40 7.82 13.17
CA ALA A 89 0.13 6.87 12.10
C ALA A 89 1.35 6.61 11.19
N LEU A 90 2.45 7.38 11.30
CA LEU A 90 3.65 7.20 10.47
C LEU A 90 4.18 5.75 10.48
N ILE A 91 4.03 5.05 11.61
CA ILE A 91 4.46 3.65 11.76
C ILE A 91 3.82 2.72 10.72
N TYR A 92 2.61 3.03 10.26
CA TYR A 92 1.92 2.22 9.25
C TYR A 92 2.61 2.31 7.88
N GLY A 93 3.13 3.47 7.48
CA GLY A 93 3.89 3.60 6.24
C GLY A 93 5.15 2.72 6.23
N VAL A 94 5.84 2.64 7.38
CA VAL A 94 6.99 1.74 7.57
C VAL A 94 6.54 0.28 7.48
N ALA A 95 5.46 -0.08 8.18
CA ALA A 95 4.91 -1.43 8.16
C ALA A 95 4.51 -1.87 6.74
N TYR A 96 3.82 -1.02 5.98
CA TYR A 96 3.43 -1.33 4.60
C TYR A 96 4.64 -1.55 3.68
N SER A 97 5.74 -0.83 3.92
CA SER A 97 6.97 -0.99 3.14
C SER A 97 7.64 -2.34 3.42
N ILE A 98 7.65 -2.79 4.67
CA ILE A 98 8.10 -4.12 5.04
C ILE A 98 7.21 -5.18 4.39
N LEU A 99 5.87 -5.01 4.47
CA LEU A 99 4.92 -5.92 3.81
C LEU A 99 5.11 -5.97 2.30
N GLY A 100 5.41 -4.83 1.65
CA GLY A 100 5.71 -4.76 0.23
C GLY A 100 6.95 -5.56 -0.13
N LEU A 101 8.04 -5.43 0.65
CA LEU A 101 9.24 -6.25 0.43
C LEU A 101 8.96 -7.75 0.59
N ILE A 102 8.26 -8.14 1.67
CA ILE A 102 7.86 -9.53 1.90
C ILE A 102 7.04 -10.04 0.71
N GLY A 103 6.05 -9.28 0.25
CA GLY A 103 5.20 -9.66 -0.87
C GLY A 103 5.99 -9.86 -2.16
N THR A 104 6.92 -8.96 -2.51
CA THR A 104 7.79 -9.20 -3.67
C THR A 104 8.67 -10.44 -3.53
N GLY A 105 9.12 -10.76 -2.31
CA GLY A 105 9.88 -11.97 -2.01
C GLY A 105 9.06 -13.24 -2.23
N ILE A 106 7.82 -13.26 -1.71
CA ILE A 106 6.88 -14.36 -1.93
C ILE A 106 6.63 -14.56 -3.42
N GLY A 107 6.29 -13.50 -4.15
CA GLY A 107 6.04 -13.59 -5.59
C GLY A 107 7.28 -14.02 -6.37
N ALA A 108 8.47 -13.53 -6.02
CA ALA A 108 9.70 -13.94 -6.69
C ALA A 108 9.99 -15.45 -6.49
N CYS A 109 9.66 -16.00 -5.33
CA CYS A 109 9.86 -17.41 -5.03
C CYS A 109 8.99 -18.32 -5.92
N SER A 110 7.77 -17.90 -6.26
CA SER A 110 6.87 -18.68 -7.13
C SER A 110 7.31 -18.73 -8.60
N GLN A 111 8.40 -18.06 -8.99
CA GLN A 111 8.99 -18.20 -10.33
C GLN A 111 9.98 -19.37 -10.42
N HIS A 112 10.40 -19.90 -9.27
CA HIS A 112 11.39 -20.97 -9.16
C HIS A 112 10.76 -22.34 -8.87
N GLU A 113 9.43 -22.41 -8.81
CA GLU A 113 8.62 -23.62 -8.74
C GLU A 113 8.12 -24.01 -10.14
#